data_AF-A0A841GQM1-F1
#
_entry.id   AF-A0A841GQM1-F1
#
_cell.length_a   1.000
_cell.length_b   1.000
_cell.length_c   1.000
_cell.angle_alpha   90.00
_cell.angle_beta   90.00
_cell.angle_gamma   90.00
#
_symmetry.space_group_name_H-M   'P 1'
#
loop_
_entity.id
_entity.type
_entity.pdbx_description
1 polymer ?
#
loop_
_entity_poly.entity_id
_entity_poly.type
_entity_poly.pdbx_seq_one_letter_code
_entity_poly.pdbx_strand_id
1 'polypeptide(L)' 'MRLDKFLKSTRIIKRRTIAQELAKNKRIFRNQIALKPSSEIKSGDILEIFLKNRYLKVKVISDAEYEILEEKKIEEGQL' A
#
# COMPACT_ATOMS: atom_id res chain seq x y z
N MET A 1 -1.70 5.90 12.15
CA MET A 1 -2.88 5.08 11.70
C MET A 1 -2.42 3.68 11.31
N ARG A 2 -3.22 2.62 11.44
CA ARG A 2 -2.79 1.29 10.97
C ARG A 2 -2.79 1.18 9.44
N LEU A 3 -1.82 0.45 8.87
CA LEU A 3 -1.71 0.22 7.42
C LEU A 3 -3.00 -0.35 6.81
N ASP A 4 -3.59 -1.35 7.44
CA ASP A 4 -4.83 -1.98 6.96
C ASP A 4 -6.04 -1.04 6.96
N LYS A 5 -6.11 -0.13 7.94
CA LYS A 5 -7.13 0.94 7.98
C LYS A 5 -6.90 1.92 6.84
N PHE A 6 -5.68 2.42 6.68
CA PHE A 6 -5.32 3.38 5.64
C PHE A 6 -5.70 2.88 4.24
N LEU A 7 -5.26 1.67 3.87
CA LEU A 7 -5.51 1.08 2.55
C LEU A 7 -7.00 0.89 2.24
N LYS A 8 -7.81 0.69 3.28
CA LYS A 8 -9.27 0.53 3.17
C LYS A 8 -9.97 1.88 3.06
N SER A 9 -9.59 2.87 3.88
CA SER A 9 -10.15 4.23 3.87
C SER A 9 -9.91 4.94 2.54
N THR A 10 -8.69 4.82 1.99
CA THR A 10 -8.30 5.42 0.71
C THR A 10 -8.83 4.66 -0.51
N ARG A 11 -9.51 3.52 -0.30
CA ARG A 11 -10.02 2.62 -1.34
C ARG A 11 -8.95 2.05 -2.28
N ILE A 12 -7.67 2.13 -1.94
CA ILE A 12 -6.59 1.44 -2.66
C ILE A 12 -6.85 -0.07 -2.65
N ILE A 13 -7.34 -0.60 -1.52
CA ILE A 13 -7.76 -1.99 -1.38
C ILE A 13 -9.21 -2.06 -0.89
N LYS A 14 -10.05 -2.79 -1.62
CA LYS A 14 -11.47 -2.96 -1.29
C LYS A 14 -11.72 -3.90 -0.09
N ARG A 15 -10.84 -4.85 0.21
CA ARG A 15 -11.02 -5.85 1.29
C ARG A 15 -9.85 -5.81 2.26
N ARG A 16 -10.16 -5.74 3.56
CA ARG A 16 -9.15 -5.65 4.63
C ARG A 16 -8.28 -6.91 4.72
N THR A 17 -8.84 -8.07 4.39
CA THR A 17 -8.13 -9.35 4.31
C THR A 17 -6.99 -9.32 3.27
N ILE A 18 -7.26 -8.78 2.07
CA ILE A 18 -6.25 -8.64 1.00
C ILE A 18 -5.11 -7.70 1.46
N ALA A 19 -5.44 -6.61 2.15
CA ALA A 19 -4.43 -5.70 2.68
C ALA A 19 -3.49 -6.40 3.68
N GLN A 20 -4.04 -7.26 4.53
CA GLN A 20 -3.25 -8.05 5.48
C GLN A 20 -2.38 -9.08 4.77
N GLU A 21 -2.90 -9.77 3.76
CA GLU A 21 -2.14 -10.74 2.96
C GLU A 21 -0.98 -10.07 2.21
N LEU A 22 -1.21 -8.94 1.56
CA LEU A 22 -0.14 -8.21 0.86
C LEU A 22 0.97 -7.77 1.80
N ALA A 23 0.63 -7.23 2.97
CA ALA A 23 1.63 -6.86 3.97
C ALA A 23 2.39 -8.10 4.51
N LYS A 24 1.70 -9.22 4.76
CA LYS A 24 2.35 -10.48 5.17
C LYS A 24 3.29 -11.03 4.09
N ASN A 25 2.90 -10.91 2.81
CA ASN A 25 3.66 -11.35 1.66
C ASN A 25 4.75 -10.35 1.24
N LYS A 26 5.11 -9.38 2.08
CA LYS A 26 6.13 -8.35 1.80
C LYS A 26 5.88 -7.61 0.47
N ARG A 27 4.62 -7.25 0.20
CA ARG A 27 4.21 -6.48 -0.99
C ARG A 27 3.97 -5.00 -0.68
N ILE A 28 4.19 -4.57 0.57
CA ILE A 28 3.98 -3.19 0.99
C ILE A 28 5.22 -2.71 1.73
N PHE A 29 5.80 -1.61 1.27
CA PHE A 29 7.04 -1.06 1.80
C PHE A 29 6.86 0.40 2.18
N ARG A 30 7.62 0.85 3.17
CA ARG A 30 7.85 2.26 3.49
C ARG A 30 9.34 2.51 3.41
N ASN A 31 9.75 3.42 2.54
CA ASN A 31 11.18 3.74 2.34
C ASN A 31 12.04 2.46 2.23
N GLN A 32 11.65 1.53 1.35
CA GLN A 32 12.30 0.23 1.12
C GLN A 32 12.19 -0.81 2.26
N ILE A 33 11.53 -0.49 3.39
CA ILE A 33 11.32 -1.43 4.50
C ILE A 33 9.94 -2.07 4.40
N ALA A 34 9.87 -3.40 4.38
CA ALA A 34 8.61 -4.14 4.35
C ALA A 34 7.79 -3.91 5.64
N LEU A 35 6.50 -3.58 5.48
CA LEU A 35 5.61 -3.29 6.59
C LEU A 35 4.77 -4.50 7.01
N LYS A 36 4.48 -4.59 8.31
CA LYS A 36 3.53 -5.57 8.86
C LYS A 36 2.10 -5.01 8.73
N PRO A 37 1.06 -5.87 8.73
CA PRO A 37 -0.33 -5.40 8.68
C PRO A 37 -0.72 -4.44 9.81
N SER A 38 -0.10 -4.60 10.97
CA SER A 38 -0.31 -3.75 12.16
C SER A 38 0.58 -2.51 12.19
N SER A 39 1.45 -2.30 11.19
CA SER A 39 2.35 -1.16 11.15
C SER A 39 1.59 0.17 11.19
N GLU A 40 2.14 1.11 11.95
CA GLU A 40 1.62 2.46 12.04
C GLU A 40 2.20 3.35 10.94
N ILE A 41 1.31 3.97 10.20
CA ILE A 41 1.52 4.92 9.11
C ILE A 41 1.27 6.33 9.63
N LYS A 42 2.09 7.28 9.19
CA LYS A 42 1.94 8.71 9.49
C LYS A 42 1.84 9.51 8.19
N SER A 43 1.25 10.70 8.29
CA SER A 43 1.29 11.68 7.21
C SER A 43 2.75 11.99 6.83
N GLY A 44 3.02 12.08 5.53
CA GLY A 44 4.36 12.21 4.98
C GLY A 44 5.06 10.89 4.66
N ASP A 45 4.56 9.74 5.13
CA ASP A 45 5.12 8.45 4.76
C ASP A 45 4.95 8.19 3.24
N ILE A 46 5.99 7.66 2.61
CA ILE A 46 5.95 7.18 1.22
C ILE A 46 5.80 5.66 1.26
N LEU A 47 4.72 5.16 0.66
CA LEU A 47 4.38 3.76 0.59
C LEU A 47 4.50 3.23 -0.83
N GLU A 48 5.14 2.07 -0.96
CA GLU A 48 5.21 1.31 -2.21
C GLU A 48 4.35 0.07 -2.06
N ILE A 49 3.36 -0.07 -2.94
CA ILE A 49 2.30 -1.07 -2.85
C ILE A 49 2.30 -1.87 -4.16
N PHE A 50 2.67 -3.14 -4.05
CA PHE A 50 2.68 -4.09 -5.14
C PHE A 50 1.34 -4.84 -5.15
N LEU A 51 0.41 -4.40 -5.98
CA LEU A 51 -0.85 -5.10 -6.23
C LEU A 51 -0.65 -6.12 -7.36
N LYS A 52 -1.65 -7.01 -7.55
CA LYS A 52 -1.58 -8.10 -8.54
C LYS A 52 -1.26 -7.59 -9.97
N ASN A 53 -1.91 -6.49 -10.39
CA ASN A 53 -1.84 -6.00 -11.77
C ASN A 53 -1.24 -4.59 -11.87
N ARG A 54 -0.79 -4.02 -10.76
CA ARG A 54 -0.19 -2.68 -10.74
C ARG A 54 0.72 -2.47 -9.54
N TYR A 55 1.73 -1.64 -9.74
CA TYR A 55 2.52 -1.04 -8.69
C TYR A 55 2.05 0.39 -8.44
N LEU A 56 1.95 0.76 -7.17
CA LEU A 56 1.56 2.09 -6.71
C LEU A 56 2.59 2.61 -5.71
N LYS A 57 3.12 3.80 -5.97
CA LYS A 57 3.90 4.57 -5.02
C LYS A 57 3.08 5.77 -4.60
N VAL A 58 2.78 5.87 -3.32
CA VAL A 58 1.89 6.91 -2.79
C VAL A 58 2.52 7.63 -1.61
N LYS A 59 2.25 8.91 -1.48
CA LYS A 59 2.55 9.70 -0.28
C LYS A 59 1.30 9.84 0.57
N VAL A 60 1.40 9.54 1.85
CA VAL A 60 0.29 9.63 2.80
C VAL A 60 0.06 11.11 3.15
N ILE A 61 -1.15 11.61 2.93
CA ILE A 61 -1.53 12.97 3.32
C ILE A 61 -2.28 12.91 4.67
N SER A 62 -3.31 12.07 4.74
CA SER A 62 -4.16 11.90 5.91
C SER A 62 -4.64 10.44 6.01
N ASP A 63 -5.58 10.15 6.91
CA ASP A 63 -6.13 8.81 7.06
C ASP A 63 -7.08 8.38 5.94
N ALA A 64 -7.54 9.33 5.14
CA ALA A 64 -8.42 9.11 3.99
C ALA A 64 -7.83 9.61 2.66
N GLU A 65 -6.71 10.33 2.69
CA GLU A 65 -6.12 10.97 1.50
C GLU A 65 -4.67 10.53 1.27
N TYR A 66 -4.32 10.47 -0.01
CA TYR A 66 -2.99 10.15 -0.49
C TYR A 66 -2.74 10.83 -1.83
N GLU A 67 -1.47 11.03 -2.14
CA GLU A 67 -0.99 11.51 -3.42
C GLU A 67 -0.29 10.36 -4.15
N ILE A 68 -0.56 10.18 -5.44
CA ILE A 68 0.13 9.19 -6.26
C ILE A 68 1.42 9.82 -6.78
N LEU A 69 2.55 9.22 -6.43
CA LEU A 69 3.87 9.61 -6.94
C LEU A 69 4.23 8.81 -8.19
N GLU A 70 3.81 7.54 -8.26
CA GLU A 70 4.11 6.64 -9.37
C GLU A 70 3.03 5.56 -9.48
N GLU A 71 2.57 5.26 -10.70
CA GLU A 71 1.71 4.12 -10.99
C GLU A 71 2.24 3.37 -12.21
N LYS A 72 2.40 2.06 -12.10
CA LYS A 72 2.80 1.18 -13.21
C LYS A 72 1.81 0.04 -13.31
N LYS A 73 1.28 -0.24 -14.50
CA LYS A 73 0.55 -1.48 -14.76
C LYS A 73 1.55 -2.63 -14.91
N ILE A 74 1.25 -3.74 -14.26
CA ILE A 74 2.02 -4.99 -14.39
C ILE A 74 1.12 -5.95 -15.15
N GLU A 75 1.55 -6.35 -16.35
CA GLU A 75 0.84 -7.32 -17.17
C GLU A 75 1.08 -8.74 -16.60
N GLU A 76 0.03 -9.59 -16.60
CA GLU A 76 0.14 -10.98 -16.15
C GLU A 76 1.11 -11.73 -17.08
N GLY A 77 2.29 -12.10 -16.56
CA GLY A 77 3.32 -12.82 -17.33
C GLY A 77 4.77 -12.59 -16.91
N GLN A 78 5.06 -11.62 -16.02
CA GLN A 78 6.39 -11.42 -15.43
C GLN A 78 6.37 -11.72 -13.93
N LEU A 79 6.45 -13.00 -13.57
CA LEU A 79 6.93 -13.48 -12.26
C LEU A 79 7.59 -14.84 -12.45
#